data_AF-A0A8S2ADL6-F1
#
_entry.id   AF-A0A8S2ADL6-F1
#
_cell.length_a   1.000
_cell.length_b   1.000
_cell.length_c   1.000
_cell.angle_alpha   90.00
_cell.angle_beta   90.00
_cell.angle_gamma   90.00
#
_symmetry.space_group_name_H-M   'P 1'
#
loop_
_entity.id
_entity.type
_entity.pdbx_description
1 polymer ?
#
loop_
_entity_poly.entity_id
_entity_poly.type
_entity_poly.pdbx_seq_one_letter_code
_entity_poly.pdbx_strand_id
1 'polypeptide(L)'
;MSSNMIVLTSSDGESFQVEEVVARKLQIVRHMLEDDCVINAIPLQNVTGKTLSMVLEYCKKHVDDVADDDVVPESTEGDGASDEPKKKVDDVVVPKSTEEDDASEEAKKKLDAWDAKFMKDLNIETIFIIILAANYLNVKGLLDLTSQTIADYIKDMTPEEVRELFNIENDFTPEEEEAIRKENAWTFEAASAQEVSKP
;
A
#
# COMPACT_ATOMS: atom_id res chain seq x y z
N MET A 1 16.02 -17.42 -20.60
CA MET A 1 15.04 -16.33 -20.68
C MET A 1 15.83 -15.07 -20.93
N SER A 2 15.62 -14.38 -22.05
CA SER A 2 16.26 -13.09 -22.28
C SER A 2 15.48 -12.05 -21.47
N SER A 3 16.06 -11.52 -20.39
CA SER A 3 15.46 -10.43 -19.64
C SER A 3 15.49 -9.18 -20.52
N ASN A 4 14.34 -8.76 -21.01
CA ASN A 4 14.22 -7.51 -21.75
C ASN A 4 14.36 -6.34 -20.77
N MET A 5 15.15 -5.34 -21.12
CA MET A 5 15.49 -4.22 -20.23
C MET A 5 14.85 -2.94 -20.76
N ILE A 6 14.18 -2.21 -19.88
CA ILE A 6 13.52 -0.94 -20.17
C ILE A 6 14.26 0.18 -19.45
N VAL A 7 14.39 1.32 -20.12
CA VAL A 7 14.96 2.54 -19.54
C VAL A 7 13.82 3.45 -19.10
N LEU A 8 13.78 3.78 -17.81
CA LEU A 8 12.90 4.78 -17.22
C LEU A 8 13.73 6.02 -16.88
N THR A 9 13.23 7.22 -17.18
CA THR A 9 13.93 8.48 -16.84
C THR A 9 13.08 9.28 -15.87
N SER A 10 13.60 9.62 -14.70
CA SER A 10 12.91 10.43 -13.70
C SER A 10 12.80 11.91 -14.09
N SER A 11 12.02 12.68 -13.32
CA SER A 11 11.77 14.10 -13.55
C SER A 11 13.02 14.99 -13.43
N ASP A 12 14.00 14.56 -12.65
CA ASP A 12 15.32 15.19 -12.48
C ASP A 12 16.37 14.67 -13.48
N GLY A 13 15.97 13.84 -14.44
CA GLY A 13 16.82 13.38 -15.55
C GLY A 13 17.67 12.14 -15.24
N GLU A 14 17.53 11.52 -14.07
CA GLU A 14 18.20 10.26 -13.75
C GLU A 14 17.56 9.11 -14.54
N SER A 15 18.37 8.15 -15.01
CA SER A 15 17.89 7.04 -15.84
C SER A 15 18.14 5.70 -15.17
N PHE A 16 17.13 4.83 -15.20
CA PHE A 16 17.09 3.55 -14.53
C PHE A 16 16.85 2.44 -15.56
N GLN A 17 17.74 1.45 -15.60
CA GLN A 17 17.53 0.22 -16.35
C GLN A 17 16.86 -0.82 -15.45
N VAL A 18 15.70 -1.29 -15.88
CA VAL A 18 14.87 -2.24 -15.14
C VAL A 18 14.39 -3.35 -16.05
N GLU A 19 14.21 -4.54 -15.48
CA GLU A 19 13.64 -5.67 -16.23
C GLU A 19 12.19 -5.38 -16.58
N GLU A 20 11.75 -5.85 -17.75
CA GLU A 20 10.38 -5.65 -18.24
C GLU A 20 9.33 -6.15 -17.24
N VAL A 21 9.60 -7.25 -16.53
CA VAL A 21 8.69 -7.80 -15.51
C VAL A 21 8.51 -6.86 -14.32
N VAL A 22 9.55 -6.11 -13.95
CA VAL A 22 9.48 -5.09 -12.90
C VAL A 22 8.78 -3.85 -13.43
N ALA A 23 9.11 -3.41 -14.65
CA ALA A 23 8.52 -2.24 -15.28
C ALA A 23 7.00 -2.37 -15.48
N ARG A 24 6.52 -3.58 -15.80
CA ARG A 24 5.09 -3.89 -15.95
C ARG A 24 4.28 -3.75 -14.66
N LYS A 25 4.91 -3.74 -13.47
CA LYS A 25 4.22 -3.40 -12.21
C LYS A 25 3.80 -1.93 -12.14
N LEU A 26 4.46 -1.05 -12.91
CA LEU A 26 4.05 0.34 -13.06
C LEU A 26 2.95 0.37 -14.16
N GLN A 27 1.68 0.49 -13.79
CA GLN A 27 0.58 0.32 -14.77
C GLN A 27 0.65 1.36 -15.91
N ILE A 28 1.17 2.57 -15.66
CA ILE A 28 1.44 3.53 -16.73
C ILE A 28 2.42 2.95 -17.77
N VAL A 29 3.50 2.32 -17.31
CA VAL A 29 4.50 1.72 -18.20
C VAL A 29 3.95 0.48 -18.88
N ARG A 30 3.13 -0.32 -18.18
CA ARG A 30 2.44 -1.48 -18.78
C ARG A 30 1.63 -1.08 -20.01
N HIS A 31 0.74 -0.08 -19.89
CA HIS A 31 -0.05 0.40 -21.03
C HIS A 31 0.85 0.92 -22.16
N MET A 32 1.94 1.63 -21.84
CA MET A 32 2.90 2.11 -22.85
C MET A 32 3.65 1.00 -23.59
N LEU A 33 3.86 -0.17 -22.95
CA LEU A 33 4.50 -1.33 -23.57
C LEU A 33 3.56 -2.15 -24.46
N GLU A 34 2.25 -2.09 -24.22
CA GLU A 34 1.25 -2.83 -25.01
C GLU A 34 1.04 -2.20 -26.40
N ASP A 35 1.30 -0.90 -26.55
CA ASP A 35 1.15 -0.16 -27.80
C ASP A 35 2.38 -0.24 -28.76
N ASP A 36 3.38 -1.11 -28.48
CA ASP A 36 4.61 -1.31 -29.28
C ASP A 36 5.43 -0.01 -29.57
N CYS A 37 5.16 1.08 -28.83
CA CYS A 37 5.74 2.40 -29.08
C CYS A 37 7.09 2.65 -28.39
N VAL A 38 7.65 1.68 -27.66
CA VAL A 38 8.85 1.90 -26.82
C VAL A 38 10.13 1.62 -27.62
N ILE A 39 10.50 2.56 -28.50
CA ILE A 39 11.83 2.56 -29.14
C ILE A 39 12.85 3.33 -28.29
N ASN A 40 12.39 4.20 -27.38
CA ASN A 40 13.23 5.09 -26.56
C ASN A 40 12.73 5.19 -25.11
N ALA A 41 13.63 5.54 -24.19
CA ALA A 41 13.41 5.65 -22.75
C ALA A 41 12.07 6.31 -22.35
N ILE A 42 11.40 5.78 -21.33
CA ILE A 42 10.10 6.25 -20.85
C ILE A 42 10.31 7.33 -19.77
N PRO A 43 9.93 8.59 -20.01
CA PRO A 43 10.07 9.67 -19.03
C PRO A 43 8.93 9.67 -18.01
N LEU A 44 9.26 9.76 -16.72
CA LEU A 44 8.37 9.82 -15.58
C LEU A 44 8.48 11.20 -14.92
N GLN A 45 7.72 12.16 -15.44
CA GLN A 45 7.89 13.59 -15.14
C GLN A 45 7.49 14.03 -13.72
N ASN A 46 6.71 13.22 -13.00
CA ASN A 46 6.22 13.58 -11.66
C ASN A 46 6.97 12.86 -10.52
N VAL A 47 8.04 12.12 -10.83
CA VAL A 47 8.77 11.33 -9.84
C VAL A 47 10.26 11.60 -9.96
N THR A 48 10.88 12.05 -8.87
CA THR A 48 12.34 12.27 -8.78
C THR A 48 13.10 10.94 -8.77
N GLY A 49 14.38 10.96 -9.13
CA GLY A 49 15.21 9.75 -9.21
C GLY A 49 15.29 9.00 -7.87
N LYS A 50 15.46 9.73 -6.76
CA LYS A 50 15.42 9.16 -5.40
C LYS A 50 14.12 8.39 -5.13
N THR A 51 12.98 8.98 -5.48
CA THR A 51 11.65 8.37 -5.25
C THR A 51 11.43 7.18 -6.17
N LEU A 52 11.78 7.33 -7.45
CA LEU A 52 11.68 6.27 -8.44
C LEU A 52 12.52 5.05 -8.04
N SER A 53 13.73 5.27 -7.50
CA SER A 53 14.58 4.20 -6.98
C SER A 53 13.88 3.38 -5.90
N MET A 54 13.23 4.04 -4.93
CA MET A 54 12.48 3.36 -3.85
C MET A 54 11.26 2.59 -4.38
N VAL A 55 10.51 3.17 -5.32
CA VAL A 55 9.37 2.47 -5.96
C VAL A 55 9.85 1.25 -6.73
N LEU A 56 10.97 1.36 -7.46
CA LEU A 56 11.55 0.25 -8.22
C LEU A 56 12.11 -0.84 -7.31
N GLU A 57 12.68 -0.49 -6.15
CA GLU A 57 13.10 -1.46 -5.13
C GLU A 57 11.90 -2.27 -4.62
N TYR A 58 10.80 -1.61 -4.28
CA TYR A 58 9.55 -2.28 -3.90
C TYR A 58 9.05 -3.21 -5.02
N CYS A 59 8.99 -2.73 -6.27
CA CYS A 59 8.51 -3.52 -7.40
C CYS A 59 9.39 -4.76 -7.66
N LYS A 60 10.73 -4.62 -7.53
CA LYS A 60 11.68 -5.75 -7.63
C LYS A 60 11.47 -6.81 -6.56
N LYS A 61 11.06 -6.40 -5.36
CA LYS A 61 10.79 -7.33 -4.27
C LYS A 61 9.45 -8.05 -4.43
N HIS A 62 8.48 -7.42 -5.09
CA HIS A 62 7.09 -7.89 -5.27
C HIS A 62 6.75 -8.34 -6.69
N VAL A 63 7.74 -8.72 -7.51
CA VAL A 63 7.50 -9.14 -8.91
C VAL A 63 6.52 -10.32 -8.97
N ASP A 64 6.66 -11.29 -8.06
CA ASP A 64 5.86 -12.51 -8.01
C ASP A 64 4.53 -12.37 -7.24
N ASP A 65 4.30 -11.23 -6.59
CA ASP A 65 3.12 -10.99 -5.74
C ASP A 65 1.95 -10.37 -6.53
N VAL A 66 1.72 -10.84 -7.76
CA VAL A 66 0.59 -10.37 -8.57
C VAL A 66 -0.68 -11.09 -8.12
N ALA A 67 -1.37 -10.53 -7.12
CA ALA A 67 -2.81 -10.68 -7.06
C ALA A 67 -3.41 -9.92 -8.26
N ASP A 68 -4.03 -10.65 -9.18
CA ASP A 68 -4.91 -10.12 -10.22
C ASP A 68 -6.06 -9.36 -9.52
N ASP A 69 -5.90 -8.05 -9.35
CA ASP A 69 -6.96 -7.16 -8.83
C ASP A 69 -7.11 -5.96 -9.79
N ASP A 70 -7.26 -6.28 -11.08
CA ASP A 70 -7.66 -5.34 -12.12
C ASP A 70 -9.20 -5.33 -12.21
N VAL A 71 -9.88 -4.82 -11.18
CA VAL A 71 -11.24 -4.27 -11.29
C VAL A 71 -11.37 -3.07 -10.37
N VAL A 72 -11.01 -1.89 -10.87
CA VAL A 72 -11.58 -0.63 -10.36
C VAL A 72 -12.88 -0.41 -11.15
N PRO A 73 -14.08 -0.58 -10.56
CA PRO A 73 -15.29 -0.19 -11.26
C PRO A 73 -15.36 1.34 -11.22
N GLU A 74 -15.18 1.94 -12.39
CA GLU A 74 -15.62 3.29 -12.68
C GLU A 74 -17.10 3.42 -12.28
N SER A 75 -17.40 4.49 -11.55
CA SER A 75 -18.69 4.88 -10.98
C SER A 75 -19.93 4.45 -11.77
N THR A 76 -20.83 3.69 -11.14
CA THR A 76 -22.28 3.75 -11.44
C THR A 76 -23.11 3.57 -10.17
N GLU A 77 -23.93 4.57 -9.86
CA GLU A 77 -25.03 4.48 -8.90
C GLU A 77 -26.12 3.54 -9.44
N GLY A 78 -26.78 2.76 -8.56
CA GLY A 78 -27.92 1.94 -8.96
C GLY A 78 -28.40 0.97 -7.88
N ASP A 79 -29.37 1.43 -7.10
CA ASP A 79 -30.16 0.78 -6.06
C ASP A 79 -30.76 -0.60 -6.43
N GLY A 80 -30.99 -1.47 -5.42
CA GLY A 80 -31.86 -2.65 -5.58
C GLY A 80 -31.63 -3.81 -4.60
N ALA A 81 -32.31 -3.77 -3.46
CA ALA A 81 -32.41 -4.87 -2.49
C ALA A 81 -33.24 -6.07 -2.98
N SER A 82 -32.87 -7.30 -2.55
CA SER A 82 -33.81 -8.41 -2.19
C SER A 82 -33.07 -9.65 -1.61
N ASP A 83 -33.20 -9.83 -0.30
CA ASP A 83 -33.62 -11.04 0.46
C ASP A 83 -33.26 -12.49 0.00
N GLU A 84 -32.34 -13.12 0.76
CA GLU A 84 -32.42 -14.41 1.53
C GLU A 84 -32.54 -15.83 0.83
N PRO A 85 -32.39 -17.00 1.53
CA PRO A 85 -31.13 -17.73 1.73
C PRO A 85 -31.08 -19.26 1.36
N LYS A 86 -29.89 -19.86 1.60
CA LYS A 86 -29.52 -21.28 1.93
C LYS A 86 -29.50 -22.36 0.83
N LYS A 87 -28.34 -23.04 0.70
CA LYS A 87 -28.26 -24.51 0.90
C LYS A 87 -26.85 -25.04 1.17
N LYS A 88 -26.75 -25.88 2.21
CA LYS A 88 -25.65 -26.80 2.51
C LYS A 88 -25.64 -27.96 1.49
N VAL A 89 -24.46 -28.48 1.17
CA VAL A 89 -24.26 -29.90 0.85
C VAL A 89 -22.94 -30.37 1.43
N ASP A 90 -23.02 -31.56 2.03
CA ASP A 90 -22.04 -32.25 2.86
C ASP A 90 -20.93 -32.94 2.05
N ASP A 91 -19.81 -33.19 2.74
CA ASP A 91 -18.86 -34.30 2.61
C ASP A 91 -18.33 -34.72 1.23
N VAL A 92 -17.10 -34.28 0.90
CA VAL A 92 -16.08 -35.14 0.28
C VAL A 92 -14.74 -34.86 0.97
N VAL A 93 -14.29 -35.83 1.77
CA VAL A 93 -12.93 -35.93 2.28
C VAL A 93 -11.94 -35.93 1.12
N VAL A 94 -11.12 -34.88 1.04
CA VAL A 94 -9.90 -34.86 0.22
C VAL A 94 -8.71 -34.78 1.17
N PRO A 95 -7.88 -35.84 1.29
CA PRO A 95 -6.59 -35.74 1.97
C PRO A 95 -5.49 -35.60 0.91
N LYS A 96 -5.03 -34.37 0.66
CA LYS A 96 -3.80 -33.98 -0.09
C LYS A 96 -3.73 -32.45 -0.06
N SER A 97 -2.68 -31.72 0.32
CA SER A 97 -1.24 -31.98 0.50
C SER A 97 -0.65 -30.77 1.26
N THR A 98 -0.10 -30.96 2.46
CA THR A 98 0.26 -29.89 3.42
C THR A 98 1.70 -29.38 3.29
N GLU A 99 2.29 -29.35 2.09
CA GLU A 99 3.70 -28.91 1.90
C GLU A 99 3.83 -27.64 1.03
N GLU A 100 2.89 -27.39 0.12
CA GLU A 100 2.89 -26.17 -0.72
C GLU A 100 2.31 -24.95 0.02
N ASP A 101 1.35 -25.17 0.92
CA ASP A 101 0.73 -24.12 1.73
C ASP A 101 1.71 -23.52 2.75
N ASP A 102 2.56 -24.34 3.37
CA ASP A 102 3.55 -23.88 4.36
C ASP A 102 4.68 -23.05 3.69
N ALA A 103 5.09 -23.43 2.48
CA ALA A 103 6.12 -22.69 1.74
C ALA A 103 5.62 -21.33 1.23
N SER A 104 4.34 -21.25 0.82
CA SER A 104 3.69 -19.99 0.41
C SER A 104 3.54 -19.02 1.58
N GLU A 105 3.10 -19.51 2.74
CA GLU A 105 2.97 -18.71 3.97
C GLU A 105 4.31 -18.19 4.49
N GLU A 106 5.38 -18.98 4.40
CA GLU A 106 6.73 -18.51 4.73
C GLU A 106 7.22 -17.40 3.79
N ALA A 107 6.93 -17.50 2.49
CA ALA A 107 7.32 -16.49 1.51
C ALA A 107 6.60 -15.16 1.78
N LYS A 108 5.30 -15.22 2.08
CA LYS A 108 4.50 -14.06 2.46
C LYS A 108 5.02 -13.40 3.74
N LYS A 109 5.28 -14.18 4.80
CA LYS A 109 5.87 -13.63 6.04
C LYS A 109 7.23 -12.96 5.81
N LYS A 110 8.05 -13.49 4.90
CA LYS A 110 9.34 -12.88 4.51
C LYS A 110 9.14 -11.57 3.74
N LEU A 111 8.09 -11.46 2.93
CA LEU A 111 7.70 -10.21 2.28
C LEU A 111 7.17 -9.19 3.30
N ASP A 112 6.23 -9.57 4.16
CA ASP A 112 5.69 -8.71 5.21
C ASP A 112 6.80 -8.16 6.12
N ALA A 113 7.76 -9.00 6.49
CA ALA A 113 8.92 -8.58 7.29
C ALA A 113 9.85 -7.62 6.54
N TRP A 114 9.98 -7.79 5.22
CA TRP A 114 10.75 -6.88 4.38
C TRP A 114 10.02 -5.54 4.24
N ASP A 115 8.71 -5.55 4.02
CA ASP A 115 7.85 -4.35 3.93
C ASP A 115 7.88 -3.53 5.21
N ALA A 116 7.74 -4.20 6.36
CA ALA A 116 7.85 -3.55 7.66
C ALA A 116 9.22 -2.88 7.85
N LYS A 117 10.30 -3.53 7.37
CA LYS A 117 11.64 -2.95 7.42
C LYS A 117 11.80 -1.78 6.44
N PHE A 118 11.31 -1.94 5.22
CA PHE A 118 11.35 -0.93 4.17
C PHE A 118 10.66 0.36 4.63
N MET A 119 9.51 0.25 5.28
CA MET A 119 8.78 1.41 5.81
C MET A 119 9.40 2.01 7.08
N LYS A 120 9.96 1.19 7.97
CA LYS A 120 10.54 1.66 9.24
C LYS A 120 11.75 2.57 9.09
N ASP A 121 12.53 2.40 8.02
CA ASP A 121 13.73 3.21 7.77
C ASP A 121 13.41 4.58 7.15
N LEU A 122 12.12 4.86 6.88
CA LEU A 122 11.65 6.08 6.23
C LEU A 122 10.99 7.03 7.22
N ASN A 123 11.15 8.33 6.98
CA ASN A 123 10.40 9.36 7.72
C ASN A 123 9.06 9.63 7.04
N ILE A 124 8.13 10.22 7.79
CA ILE A 124 6.77 10.46 7.32
C ILE A 124 6.69 11.35 6.06
N GLU A 125 7.57 12.35 5.95
CA GLU A 125 7.71 13.19 4.74
C GLU A 125 8.05 12.33 3.51
N THR A 126 8.98 11.39 3.65
CA THR A 126 9.37 10.48 2.57
C THR A 126 8.24 9.51 2.24
N ILE A 127 7.51 9.02 3.23
CA ILE A 127 6.33 8.16 3.01
C ILE A 127 5.24 8.93 2.23
N PHE A 128 5.01 10.22 2.53
CA PHE A 128 4.12 11.08 1.74
C PHE A 128 4.61 11.31 0.30
N ILE A 129 5.91 11.33 0.06
CA ILE A 129 6.43 11.41 -1.31
C ILE A 129 6.21 10.08 -2.04
N ILE A 130 6.39 8.95 -1.35
CA ILE A 130 6.18 7.62 -1.91
C ILE A 130 4.70 7.36 -2.19
N ILE A 131 3.77 7.75 -1.31
CA ILE A 131 2.32 7.55 -1.55
C ILE A 131 1.86 8.31 -2.80
N LEU A 132 2.35 9.54 -3.01
CA LEU A 132 2.07 10.33 -4.22
C LEU A 132 2.66 9.68 -5.47
N ALA A 133 3.89 9.15 -5.39
CA ALA A 133 4.52 8.45 -6.49
C ALA A 133 3.85 7.10 -6.80
N ALA A 134 3.44 6.34 -5.78
CA ALA A 134 2.74 5.07 -5.92
C ALA A 134 1.36 5.28 -6.55
N ASN A 135 0.64 6.33 -6.18
CA ASN A 135 -0.61 6.73 -6.82
C ASN A 135 -0.38 7.12 -8.29
N TYR A 136 0.63 7.96 -8.56
CA TYR A 136 0.94 8.39 -9.93
C TYR A 136 1.34 7.20 -10.81
N LEU A 137 2.26 6.34 -10.36
CA LEU A 137 2.73 5.17 -11.12
C LEU A 137 1.74 4.00 -11.09
N ASN A 138 0.67 4.14 -10.31
CA ASN A 138 -0.39 3.17 -10.06
C ASN A 138 0.15 1.80 -9.61
N VAL A 139 0.87 1.82 -8.48
CA VAL A 139 1.43 0.64 -7.79
C VAL A 139 0.60 0.37 -6.53
N LYS A 140 -0.51 -0.35 -6.67
CA LYS A 140 -1.49 -0.57 -5.60
C LYS A 140 -0.89 -1.12 -4.30
N GLY A 141 -0.06 -2.17 -4.37
CA GLY A 141 0.55 -2.76 -3.16
C GLY A 141 1.40 -1.75 -2.36
N LEU A 142 2.14 -0.88 -3.04
CA LEU A 142 2.93 0.17 -2.40
C LEU A 142 2.03 1.28 -1.83
N LEU A 143 0.95 1.63 -2.54
CA LEU A 143 -0.05 2.59 -2.07
C LEU A 143 -0.72 2.09 -0.79
N ASP A 144 -1.14 0.83 -0.76
CA ASP A 144 -1.78 0.21 0.40
C ASP A 144 -0.81 0.13 1.58
N LEU A 145 0.43 -0.30 1.35
CA LEU A 145 1.47 -0.40 2.39
C LEU A 145 1.81 0.96 3.00
N THR A 146 1.98 2.00 2.17
CA THR A 146 2.25 3.36 2.67
C THR A 146 1.05 3.95 3.40
N SER A 147 -0.17 3.70 2.92
CA SER A 147 -1.41 4.14 3.58
C SER A 147 -1.57 3.47 4.95
N GLN A 148 -1.33 2.16 5.04
CA GLN A 148 -1.38 1.42 6.29
C GLN A 148 -0.32 1.93 7.28
N THR A 149 0.90 2.20 6.80
CA THR A 149 1.98 2.74 7.62
C THR A 149 1.60 4.10 8.23
N ILE A 150 1.04 5.02 7.43
CA ILE A 150 0.56 6.32 7.94
C ILE A 150 -0.56 6.12 8.96
N ALA A 151 -1.50 5.20 8.71
CA ALA A 151 -2.56 4.89 9.65
C ALA A 151 -2.01 4.38 11.00
N ASP A 152 -0.96 3.54 10.98
CA ASP A 152 -0.32 3.05 12.18
C ASP A 152 0.45 4.15 12.93
N TYR A 153 1.09 5.09 12.22
CA TYR A 153 1.63 6.29 12.85
C TYR A 153 0.53 7.12 13.55
N ILE A 154 -0.60 7.35 12.88
CA ILE A 154 -1.70 8.16 13.45
C ILE A 154 -2.29 7.52 14.70
N LYS A 155 -2.37 6.18 14.79
CA LYS A 155 -2.92 5.48 15.96
C LYS A 155 -2.18 5.79 17.27
N ASP A 156 -0.88 6.00 17.19
CA ASP A 156 -0.02 6.23 18.35
C ASP A 156 0.24 7.72 18.62
N MET A 157 -0.27 8.62 17.78
CA MET A 157 -0.10 10.07 17.90
C MET A 157 -1.25 10.73 18.67
N THR A 158 -0.95 11.83 19.36
CA THR A 158 -1.97 12.69 19.97
C THR A 158 -2.71 13.50 18.90
N PRO A 159 -3.96 13.92 19.15
CA PRO A 159 -4.70 14.81 18.24
C PRO A 159 -3.93 16.08 17.88
N GLU A 160 -3.16 16.64 18.82
CA GLU A 160 -2.30 17.80 18.62
C GLU A 160 -1.16 17.53 17.64
N GLU A 161 -0.45 16.40 17.80
CA GLU A 161 0.63 16.01 16.90
C GLU A 161 0.11 15.68 15.50
N VAL A 162 -1.06 15.05 15.39
CA VAL A 162 -1.73 14.81 14.09
C VAL A 162 -2.09 16.13 13.42
N ARG A 163 -2.62 17.10 14.17
CA ARG A 163 -2.93 18.44 13.64
C ARG A 163 -1.67 19.14 13.12
N GLU A 164 -0.57 19.07 13.86
CA GLU A 164 0.71 19.65 13.44
C GLU A 164 1.24 18.96 12.18
N LEU A 165 1.27 17.62 12.18
CA LEU A 165 1.80 16.81 11.08
C LEU A 165 1.05 17.02 9.76
N PHE A 166 -0.28 17.09 9.82
CA PHE A 166 -1.13 17.29 8.64
C PHE A 166 -1.43 18.77 8.37
N ASN A 167 -0.85 19.68 9.16
CA ASN A 167 -1.06 21.12 9.07
C ASN A 167 -2.56 21.50 9.09
N ILE A 168 -3.29 20.91 10.05
CA ILE A 168 -4.72 21.10 10.27
C ILE A 168 -4.90 22.16 11.37
N GLU A 169 -5.66 23.21 11.06
CA GLU A 169 -6.06 24.21 12.05
C GLU A 169 -7.11 23.64 13.02
N ASN A 170 -6.94 23.84 14.32
CA ASN A 170 -7.94 23.44 15.31
C ASN A 170 -9.11 24.43 15.29
N ASP A 171 -10.26 24.00 14.77
CA ASP A 171 -11.48 24.78 14.65
C ASP A 171 -12.45 24.59 15.84
N PHE A 172 -12.09 23.74 16.81
CA PHE A 172 -12.87 23.53 18.04
C PHE A 172 -12.61 24.60 19.09
N THR A 173 -13.66 25.01 19.78
CA THR A 173 -13.50 25.79 21.03
C THR A 173 -12.97 24.89 22.16
N PRO A 174 -12.34 25.47 23.21
CA PRO A 174 -11.86 24.68 24.35
C PRO A 174 -12.96 23.85 25.03
N GLU A 175 -14.19 24.37 25.09
CA GLU A 175 -15.34 23.70 25.68
C GLU A 175 -15.81 22.50 24.85
N GLU A 176 -15.82 22.63 23.52
CA GLU A 176 -16.15 21.54 22.59
C GLU A 176 -15.08 20.44 22.60
N GLU A 177 -13.81 20.82 22.63
CA GLU A 177 -12.70 19.87 22.71
C GLU A 177 -12.73 19.08 24.02
N GLU A 178 -13.02 19.72 25.15
CA GLU A 178 -13.19 19.03 26.44
C GLU A 178 -14.39 18.07 26.41
N ALA A 179 -15.52 18.49 25.84
CA ALA A 179 -16.70 17.64 25.68
C ALA A 179 -16.39 16.41 24.82
N ILE A 180 -15.74 16.58 23.66
CA ILE A 180 -15.35 15.49 22.76
C ILE A 180 -14.35 14.55 23.43
N ARG A 181 -13.36 15.06 24.19
CA ARG A 181 -12.43 14.23 24.96
C ARG A 181 -13.14 13.41 26.03
N LYS A 182 -14.12 14.02 26.71
CA LYS A 182 -14.90 13.32 27.75
C LYS A 182 -15.81 12.23 27.16
N GLU A 183 -16.44 12.50 26.02
CA GLU A 183 -17.27 11.51 25.31
C GLU A 183 -16.44 10.35 24.76
N ASN A 184 -15.22 10.64 24.31
CA ASN A 184 -14.31 9.64 23.75
C ASN A 184 -13.30 9.08 24.76
N ALA A 185 -13.48 9.33 26.07
CA ALA A 185 -12.53 8.87 27.10
C ALA A 185 -12.28 7.34 27.06
N TRP A 186 -13.27 6.56 26.59
CA TRP A 186 -13.18 5.12 26.42
C TRP A 186 -12.06 4.67 25.46
N THR A 187 -11.66 5.49 24.48
CA THR A 187 -10.57 5.16 23.54
C THR A 187 -9.20 5.21 24.21
N PHE A 188 -9.03 6.08 25.22
CA PHE A 188 -7.78 6.29 25.94
C PHE A 188 -7.62 5.35 27.14
N GLU A 189 -8.73 4.95 27.79
CA GLU A 189 -8.71 4.01 28.91
C GLU A 189 -8.41 2.56 28.47
N ALA A 190 -8.89 2.14 27.29
CA ALA A 190 -8.66 0.78 26.78
C ALA A 190 -7.19 0.49 26.41
N ALA A 191 -6.44 1.50 25.95
CA ALA A 191 -5.01 1.38 25.62
C ALA A 191 -4.15 1.10 26.85
N SER A 192 -4.46 1.73 27.99
CA SER A 192 -3.74 1.51 29.26
C SER A 192 -4.06 0.18 29.94
N ALA A 193 -5.20 -0.46 29.62
CA ALA A 193 -5.57 -1.78 30.13
C ALA A 193 -4.83 -2.94 29.43
N GLN A 194 -4.26 -2.74 28.23
CA GLN A 194 -3.48 -3.76 27.52
C GLN A 194 -2.03 -3.90 28.00
N GLU A 195 -1.48 -2.93 28.75
CA GLU A 195 -0.10 -3.01 29.27
C GLU A 195 0.04 -3.78 30.61
N VAL A 196 -1.06 -4.12 31.29
CA VAL A 196 -1.00 -4.67 32.67
C VAL A 196 -1.30 -6.19 32.75
N SER A 197 -1.44 -6.89 31.62
CA SER A 197 -1.63 -8.35 31.67
C SER A 197 -0.90 -9.08 30.55
N LYS A 198 0.41 -9.28 30.75
CA LYS A 198 1.12 -10.42 30.15
C LYS A 198 1.78 -11.21 31.30
N PRO A 199 1.60 -12.55 31.34
CA PRO A 199 1.92 -13.40 32.49
C PRO A 199 3.41 -13.44 32.85
#